data_AF-A0A7X0DGW4-F1
#
_entry.id   AF-A0A7X0DGW4-F1
#
_cell.length_a   1.000
_cell.length_b   1.000
_cell.length_c   1.000
_cell.angle_alpha   90.00
_cell.angle_beta   90.00
_cell.angle_gamma   90.00
#
_symmetry.space_group_name_H-M   'P 1'
#
loop_
_entity.id
_entity.type
_entity.pdbx_description
1 polymer ?
#
loop_
_entity_poly.entity_id
_entity_poly.type
_entity_poly.pdbx_seq_one_letter_code
_entity_poly.pdbx_strand_id
1 'polypeptide(L)'
;MRCLALCGTLVLATVLAQPVMAGDWYKYQLNTDDSLSWRDPGHALKLHSDSTTGITVSKTSPGSLWGMQQGDVIVAVDDHPVQHVSELLARLRSSKPAAVKLHLRRGDASLVLAVAAADYASIVDAAPPAPPAPPSPPAPPSGG
;
A
#
# COMPACT_ATOMS: atom_id res chain seq x y z
N MET A 1 54.90 20.76 -39.17
CA MET A 1 53.59 20.74 -39.86
C MET A 1 53.01 19.34 -39.67
N ARG A 2 52.14 19.13 -38.67
CA ARG A 2 51.56 17.82 -38.33
C ARG A 2 50.07 17.88 -38.65
N CYS A 3 49.64 17.06 -39.60
CA CYS A 3 48.26 16.93 -40.09
C CYS A 3 47.29 16.59 -38.94
N LEU A 4 46.21 17.37 -38.87
CA LEU A 4 44.93 16.98 -38.28
C LEU A 4 44.10 16.22 -39.32
N ALA A 5 43.39 15.16 -38.89
CA ALA A 5 41.98 14.86 -39.21
C ALA A 5 41.66 13.41 -38.75
N LEU A 6 41.08 13.24 -37.55
CA LEU A 6 39.67 12.84 -37.35
C LEU A 6 39.41 11.40 -37.87
N CYS A 7 39.63 10.31 -37.15
CA CYS A 7 39.27 9.91 -35.77
C CYS A 7 37.79 10.11 -35.42
N GLY A 8 37.07 8.99 -35.38
CA GLY A 8 35.85 8.84 -34.59
C GLY A 8 34.56 8.89 -35.39
N THR A 9 34.15 7.74 -35.92
CA THR A 9 32.75 7.43 -36.21
C THR A 9 31.88 7.82 -35.01
N LEU A 10 31.09 8.88 -35.19
CA LEU A 10 30.07 9.30 -34.23
C LEU A 10 28.92 8.30 -34.30
N VAL A 11 29.07 7.16 -33.62
CA VAL A 11 27.89 6.37 -33.20
C VAL A 11 27.24 7.24 -32.15
N LEU A 12 26.22 8.00 -32.56
CA LEU A 12 25.32 8.68 -31.65
C LEU A 12 24.63 7.57 -30.86
N ALA A 13 25.25 7.16 -29.75
CA ALA A 13 24.68 6.27 -28.79
C ALA A 13 23.43 6.98 -28.27
N THR A 14 22.28 6.59 -28.81
CA THR A 14 20.99 6.81 -28.20
C THR A 14 21.05 6.16 -26.84
N VAL A 15 21.51 6.92 -25.84
CA VAL A 15 21.15 6.69 -24.46
C VAL A 15 19.65 6.96 -24.42
N LEU A 16 18.88 5.93 -24.78
CA LEU A 16 17.59 5.75 -24.17
C LEU A 16 17.91 5.69 -22.69
N ALA A 17 17.71 6.83 -22.01
CA ALA A 17 17.50 6.84 -20.59
C ALA A 17 16.47 5.76 -20.35
N GLN A 18 16.95 4.59 -19.93
CA GLN A 18 16.08 3.48 -19.69
C GLN A 18 15.09 4.01 -18.66
N PRO A 19 13.78 4.01 -18.93
CA PRO A 19 12.85 4.19 -17.83
C PRO A 19 13.26 3.12 -16.83
N VAL A 20 13.53 3.53 -15.58
CA VAL A 20 13.85 2.64 -14.47
C VAL A 20 12.66 1.70 -14.28
N MET A 21 12.63 0.63 -15.07
CA MET A 21 11.60 -0.38 -15.12
C MET A 21 12.30 -1.66 -14.71
N ALA A 22 12.21 -1.99 -13.42
CA ALA A 22 12.10 -3.37 -12.93
C ALA A 22 12.38 -3.41 -11.42
N GLY A 23 11.39 -3.01 -10.64
CA GLY A 23 11.22 -3.50 -9.27
C GLY A 23 9.78 -3.98 -9.13
N ASP A 24 9.51 -5.22 -9.53
CA ASP A 24 8.30 -6.00 -9.19
C ASP A 24 6.94 -5.27 -9.16
N TRP A 25 6.53 -4.64 -10.27
CA TRP A 25 5.22 -3.98 -10.40
C TRP A 25 4.02 -4.96 -10.45
N TYR A 26 4.22 -6.25 -10.21
CA TYR A 26 3.20 -7.30 -10.32
C TYR A 26 2.80 -7.95 -8.98
N LYS A 27 3.15 -7.36 -7.84
CA LYS A 27 2.84 -7.92 -6.51
C LYS A 27 1.74 -7.18 -5.72
N TYR A 28 0.86 -6.46 -6.41
CA TYR A 28 -0.21 -5.67 -5.79
C TYR A 28 -1.56 -6.24 -6.20
N GLN A 29 -2.16 -7.00 -5.29
CA GLN A 29 -3.39 -7.72 -5.53
C GLN A 29 -4.56 -6.88 -5.01
N LEU A 30 -5.15 -6.12 -5.95
CA LEU A 30 -6.51 -5.55 -5.97
C LEU A 30 -7.04 -5.08 -4.61
N ASN A 31 -6.81 -3.80 -4.31
CA ASN A 31 -7.47 -3.10 -3.22
C ASN A 31 -8.87 -2.68 -3.70
N THR A 32 -9.90 -3.47 -3.42
CA THR A 32 -11.27 -2.94 -3.37
C THR A 32 -11.46 -2.21 -2.04
N ASP A 33 -12.42 -1.29 -1.92
CA ASP A 33 -12.74 -0.61 -0.66
C ASP A 33 -12.88 -1.58 0.52
N ASP A 34 -13.35 -2.79 0.23
CA ASP A 34 -13.67 -3.83 1.21
C ASP A 34 -12.66 -4.97 1.29
N SER A 35 -11.57 -5.01 0.51
CA SER A 35 -10.60 -6.11 0.65
C SER A 35 -9.15 -5.71 0.43
N LEU A 36 -8.28 -6.29 1.27
CA LEU A 36 -6.83 -6.17 1.17
C LEU A 36 -6.24 -7.55 1.04
N SER A 37 -5.36 -7.73 0.06
CA SER A 37 -4.44 -8.87 0.04
C SER A 37 -3.01 -8.38 -0.06
N TRP A 38 -2.27 -8.62 1.02
CA TRP A 38 -0.87 -8.23 1.15
C TRP A 38 0.02 -9.46 1.33
N ARG A 39 1.22 -9.40 0.78
CA ARG A 39 2.21 -10.49 0.86
C ARG A 39 3.63 -9.98 0.71
N ASP A 40 4.52 -10.44 1.57
CA ASP A 40 5.97 -10.28 1.44
C ASP A 40 6.68 -11.66 1.39
N PRO A 41 8.02 -11.71 1.21
CA PRO A 41 8.78 -12.94 1.31
C PRO A 41 8.79 -13.53 2.74
N GLY A 42 7.66 -14.08 3.19
CA GLY A 42 7.53 -14.73 4.49
C GLY A 42 6.16 -14.57 5.12
N HIS A 43 5.48 -13.47 4.79
CA HIS A 43 4.23 -13.09 5.40
C HIS A 43 3.10 -12.95 4.37
N ALA A 44 1.88 -13.17 4.82
CA ALA A 44 0.68 -12.86 4.05
C ALA A 44 -0.41 -12.37 4.98
N LEU A 45 -1.18 -11.39 4.53
CA LEU A 45 -2.35 -10.87 5.21
C LEU A 45 -3.49 -10.74 4.21
N LYS A 46 -4.65 -11.29 4.54
CA LYS A 46 -5.88 -11.02 3.83
C LYS A 46 -6.91 -10.45 4.78
N LEU A 47 -7.45 -9.30 4.42
CA LEU A 47 -8.53 -8.62 5.13
C LEU A 47 -9.74 -8.53 4.20
N HIS A 48 -10.92 -8.66 4.79
CA HIS A 48 -12.18 -8.43 4.14
C HIS A 48 -13.07 -7.61 5.08
N SER A 49 -13.69 -6.57 4.55
CA SER A 49 -14.60 -5.69 5.28
C SER A 49 -16.02 -6.15 5.02
N ASP A 50 -16.80 -6.20 6.09
CA ASP A 50 -18.24 -6.40 6.04
C ASP A 50 -18.91 -5.17 6.64
N SER A 51 -19.98 -4.69 6.01
CA SER A 51 -20.69 -3.46 6.42
C SER A 51 -21.32 -3.56 7.81
N THR A 52 -21.48 -4.77 8.36
CA THR A 52 -22.11 -5.02 9.66
C THR A 52 -21.07 -5.40 10.73
N THR A 53 -20.03 -6.13 10.34
CA THR A 53 -19.09 -6.77 11.28
C THR A 53 -17.78 -5.98 11.42
N GLY A 54 -17.42 -5.15 10.44
CA GLY A 54 -16.12 -4.48 10.35
C GLY A 54 -15.10 -5.29 9.56
N ILE A 55 -13.81 -5.11 9.84
CA ILE A 55 -12.73 -5.67 9.01
C ILE A 55 -12.28 -7.01 9.58
N THR A 56 -12.60 -8.10 8.89
CA THR A 56 -12.24 -9.46 9.29
C THR A 56 -10.91 -9.91 8.67
N VAL A 57 -10.04 -10.47 9.49
CA VAL A 57 -8.79 -11.11 9.09
C VAL A 57 -9.10 -12.50 8.53
N SER A 58 -9.15 -12.59 7.21
CA SER A 58 -9.46 -13.85 6.53
C SER A 58 -8.27 -14.80 6.47
N LYS A 59 -7.04 -14.27 6.47
CA LYS A 59 -5.82 -15.09 6.45
C LYS A 59 -4.61 -14.34 7.00
N THR A 60 -3.82 -15.03 7.81
CA THR A 60 -2.48 -14.63 8.22
C THR A 60 -1.50 -15.73 7.85
N SER A 61 -0.28 -15.36 7.49
CA SER A 61 0.86 -16.27 7.34
C SER A 61 2.10 -15.56 7.86
N PRO A 62 2.94 -16.21 8.68
CA PRO A 62 2.66 -17.47 9.39
C PRO A 62 1.46 -17.31 10.35
N GLY A 63 1.01 -18.38 11.00
CA GLY A 63 -0.30 -18.45 11.69
C GLY A 63 -0.73 -17.25 12.54
N SER A 64 0.22 -16.45 13.06
CA SER A 64 -0.06 -15.10 13.55
C SER A 64 0.87 -14.06 12.91
N LEU A 65 0.30 -12.91 12.54
CA LEU A 65 1.03 -11.75 12.03
C LEU A 65 0.89 -10.61 13.04
N TRP A 66 1.98 -10.26 13.73
CA TRP A 66 1.99 -9.21 14.77
C TRP A 66 0.95 -9.41 15.89
N GLY A 67 0.63 -10.66 16.21
CA GLY A 67 -0.40 -11.01 17.19
C GLY A 67 -1.81 -11.13 16.60
N MET A 68 -2.03 -10.64 15.38
CA MET A 68 -3.27 -10.88 14.63
C MET A 68 -3.33 -12.33 14.15
N GLN A 69 -4.52 -12.89 14.13
CA GLN A 69 -4.80 -14.25 13.72
C GLN A 69 -5.98 -14.27 12.76
N GLN A 70 -6.08 -15.34 11.98
CA GLN A 70 -7.27 -15.59 11.18
C GLN A 70 -8.51 -15.63 12.09
N GLY A 71 -9.57 -14.94 11.67
CA GLY A 71 -10.82 -14.81 12.42
C GLY A 71 -10.90 -13.58 13.33
N ASP A 72 -9.82 -12.81 13.45
CA ASP A 72 -9.86 -11.54 14.16
C ASP A 72 -10.72 -10.53 13.40
N VAL A 73 -11.48 -9.73 14.13
CA VAL A 73 -12.30 -8.64 13.57
C VAL A 73 -11.74 -7.33 14.09
N ILE A 74 -11.11 -6.55 13.23
CA ILE A 74 -10.61 -5.21 13.52
C ILE A 74 -11.80 -4.26 13.52
N VAL A 75 -11.96 -3.53 14.63
CA VAL A 75 -13.08 -2.60 14.85
C VAL A 75 -12.62 -1.15 14.96
N ALA A 76 -11.37 -0.92 15.38
CA ALA A 76 -10.81 0.43 15.50
C ALA A 76 -9.28 0.41 15.38
N VAL A 77 -8.74 1.57 15.01
CA VAL A 77 -7.31 1.89 15.03
C VAL A 77 -7.12 3.10 15.93
N ASP A 78 -6.32 2.92 16.97
CA ASP A 78 -6.23 3.84 18.10
C ASP A 78 -7.64 4.14 18.63
N ASP A 79 -8.04 5.41 18.68
CA ASP A 79 -9.37 5.84 19.13
C ASP A 79 -10.37 6.03 17.96
N HIS A 80 -10.04 5.57 16.75
CA HIS A 80 -10.87 5.75 15.55
C HIS A 80 -11.53 4.45 15.10
N PRO A 81 -12.87 4.35 15.11
CA PRO A 81 -13.57 3.19 14.56
C PRO A 81 -13.31 3.10 13.06
N VAL A 82 -13.14 1.87 12.55
CA VAL A 82 -12.93 1.62 11.12
C VAL A 82 -13.88 0.52 10.66
N GLN A 83 -14.53 0.75 9.51
CA GLN A 83 -15.47 -0.21 8.92
C GLN A 83 -14.93 -0.83 7.63
N HIS A 84 -14.15 -0.05 6.88
CA HIS A 84 -13.61 -0.46 5.58
C HIS A 84 -12.09 -0.55 5.61
N VAL A 85 -11.57 -1.50 4.83
CA VAL A 85 -10.13 -1.69 4.60
C VAL A 85 -9.49 -0.41 4.06
N SER A 86 -10.16 0.34 3.18
CA SER A 86 -9.65 1.61 2.65
C SER A 86 -9.41 2.64 3.77
N GLU A 87 -10.34 2.75 4.72
CA GLU A 87 -10.22 3.62 5.88
C GLU A 87 -9.07 3.19 6.80
N LEU A 88 -9.00 1.89 7.13
CA LEU A 88 -7.88 1.33 7.90
C LEU A 88 -6.53 1.71 7.29
N LEU A 89 -6.36 1.53 5.98
CA LEU A 89 -5.12 1.88 5.29
C LEU A 89 -4.84 3.38 5.29
N ALA A 90 -5.86 4.22 5.13
CA ALA A 90 -5.70 5.67 5.21
C ALA A 90 -5.21 6.10 6.60
N ARG A 91 -5.80 5.54 7.67
CA ARG A 91 -5.37 5.80 9.06
C ARG A 91 -3.95 5.36 9.30
N LEU A 92 -3.59 4.14 8.90
CA LEU A 92 -2.22 3.63 9.03
C LEU A 92 -1.20 4.52 8.32
N ARG A 93 -1.54 5.09 7.15
CA ARG A 93 -0.68 6.07 6.45
C ARG A 93 -0.54 7.37 7.24
N SER A 94 -1.64 7.91 7.75
CA SER A 94 -1.64 9.15 8.53
C SER A 94 -0.94 9.02 9.89
N SER A 95 -0.97 7.83 10.50
CA SER A 95 -0.32 7.58 11.80
C SER A 95 1.19 7.38 11.69
N LYS A 96 1.76 7.28 10.48
CA LYS A 96 3.21 7.17 10.34
C LYS A 96 3.92 8.43 10.85
N PRO A 97 5.10 8.26 11.47
CA PRO A 97 5.85 7.03 11.73
C PRO A 97 5.59 6.41 13.12
N ALA A 98 4.45 6.69 13.76
CA ALA A 98 4.15 6.24 15.11
C ALA A 98 3.63 4.79 15.15
N ALA A 99 3.77 4.11 16.28
CA ALA A 99 3.06 2.84 16.50
C ALA A 99 1.55 3.09 16.64
N VAL A 100 0.75 2.12 16.24
CA VAL A 100 -0.72 2.17 16.31
C VAL A 100 -1.27 1.06 17.20
N LYS A 101 -2.42 1.29 17.81
CA LYS A 101 -3.16 0.30 18.59
C LYS A 101 -4.32 -0.23 17.77
N LEU A 102 -4.25 -1.47 17.32
CA LEU A 102 -5.38 -2.13 16.66
C LEU A 102 -6.31 -2.72 17.72
N HIS A 103 -7.55 -2.23 17.75
CA HIS A 103 -8.61 -2.81 18.54
C HIS A 103 -9.28 -3.91 17.71
N LEU A 104 -9.28 -5.12 18.23
CA LEU A 104 -9.84 -6.28 17.55
C LEU A 104 -10.71 -7.10 18.48
N ARG A 105 -11.60 -7.88 17.88
CA ARG A 105 -12.44 -8.88 18.53
C ARG A 105 -12.03 -10.27 18.04
N ARG A 106 -11.77 -11.17 18.98
CA ARG A 106 -11.47 -12.59 18.73
C ARG A 106 -12.51 -13.43 19.47
N GLY A 107 -13.49 -13.96 18.73
CA GLY A 107 -14.69 -14.56 19.32
C GLY A 107 -15.45 -13.53 20.15
N ASP A 108 -15.61 -13.78 21.44
CA ASP A 108 -16.28 -12.87 22.38
C ASP A 108 -15.32 -11.93 23.13
N ALA A 109 -14.01 -12.08 22.93
CA ALA A 109 -13.00 -11.27 23.61
C ALA A 109 -12.59 -10.05 22.78
N SER A 110 -12.44 -8.89 23.43
CA SER A 110 -11.81 -7.70 22.85
C SER A 110 -10.35 -7.64 23.23
N LEU A 111 -9.47 -7.43 22.25
CA LEU A 111 -8.02 -7.32 22.42
C LEU A 111 -7.53 -6.03 21.78
N VAL A 112 -6.40 -5.54 22.30
CA VAL A 112 -5.69 -4.40 21.73
C VAL A 112 -4.27 -4.84 21.41
N LEU A 113 -3.89 -4.72 20.15
CA LEU A 113 -2.54 -5.04 19.67
C LEU A 113 -1.80 -3.76 19.32
N ALA A 114 -0.62 -3.57 19.89
CA ALA A 114 0.28 -2.51 19.46
C ALA A 114 1.11 -3.02 18.27
N VAL A 115 0.99 -2.34 17.12
CA VAL A 115 1.75 -2.65 15.90
C VAL A 115 2.71 -1.50 15.62
N ALA A 116 3.99 -1.81 15.44
CA ALA A 116 4.99 -0.78 15.17
C ALA A 116 4.86 -0.26 13.74
N ALA A 117 5.25 1.00 13.51
CA ALA A 117 5.24 1.60 12.18
C ALA A 117 6.01 0.79 11.14
N ALA A 118 7.15 0.21 11.52
CA ALA A 118 7.97 -0.59 10.63
C ALA A 118 7.26 -1.86 10.12
N ASP A 119 6.39 -2.45 10.95
CA ASP A 119 5.66 -3.67 10.64
C ASP A 119 4.60 -3.41 9.57
N TYR A 120 3.68 -2.48 9.84
CA TYR A 120 2.61 -2.15 8.89
C TYR A 120 3.08 -1.24 7.75
N ALA A 121 4.30 -0.69 7.82
CA ALA A 121 4.84 0.16 6.78
C ALA A 121 4.84 -0.55 5.43
N SER A 122 5.21 -1.82 5.41
CA SER A 122 5.21 -2.69 4.23
C SER A 122 3.84 -2.86 3.58
N ILE A 123 2.74 -2.66 4.33
CA ILE A 123 1.36 -2.72 3.83
C ILE A 123 0.99 -1.41 3.15
N VAL A 124 1.46 -0.28 3.66
CA VAL A 124 0.98 1.05 3.23
C VAL A 124 1.98 1.87 2.40
N ASP A 125 3.28 1.57 2.50
CA ASP A 125 4.40 2.09 1.66
C ASP A 125 4.65 1.23 0.43
N ALA A 126 3.91 0.13 0.26
CA ALA A 126 3.64 -0.38 -1.08
C ALA A 126 3.15 0.82 -1.89
N ALA A 127 4.06 1.47 -2.64
CA ALA A 127 3.80 2.74 -3.27
C ALA A 127 2.49 2.62 -4.05
N PRO A 128 1.46 3.44 -3.74
CA PRO A 128 0.32 3.53 -4.64
C PRO A 128 0.90 3.83 -6.03
N PRO A 129 0.47 3.18 -7.13
CA PRO A 129 0.59 3.87 -8.41
C PRO A 129 -0.04 5.25 -8.15
N ALA A 130 0.64 6.33 -8.54
CA ALA A 130 0.16 7.69 -8.33
C ALA A 130 -1.37 7.69 -8.55
N PRO A 131 -2.19 8.23 -7.62
CA PRO A 131 -3.62 8.28 -7.84
C PRO A 131 -3.85 8.78 -9.27
N PRO A 132 -4.77 8.19 -10.07
CA PRO A 132 -5.11 8.81 -11.33
C PRO A 132 -5.39 10.27 -10.98
N ALA A 133 -4.63 11.19 -11.57
CA ALA A 133 -4.81 12.61 -11.27
C ALA A 133 -6.31 12.88 -11.33
N PRO A 134 -6.91 13.60 -10.36
CA PRO A 134 -8.31 14.00 -10.51
C PRO A 134 -8.47 14.54 -11.93
N PRO A 135 -9.52 14.14 -12.68
CA PRO A 135 -9.69 14.65 -14.04
C PRO A 135 -9.54 16.16 -13.96
N SER A 136 -8.67 16.74 -14.81
CA SER A 136 -8.47 18.18 -14.85
C SER A 136 -9.86 18.83 -14.80
N PRO A 137 -10.11 19.82 -13.90
CA PRO A 137 -11.39 20.52 -13.95
C PRO A 137 -11.64 20.92 -15.40
N PRO A 138 -12.86 20.74 -15.93
CA PRO A 138 -13.15 21.11 -17.30
C PRO A 138 -12.67 22.53 -17.50
N ALA A 139 -11.91 22.76 -18.57
CA ALA A 139 -11.42 24.10 -18.90
C ALA A 139 -12.60 25.08 -18.80
N PRO A 140 -12.43 26.26 -18.18
CA PRO A 140 -13.49 27.25 -18.18
C PRO A 140 -13.96 27.44 -19.63
N PRO A 141 -15.27 27.56 -19.88
CA PRO A 141 -15.73 27.81 -21.24
C PRO A 141 -14.98 29.01 -21.78
N SER A 142 -14.31 28.85 -22.93
CA SER A 142 -13.76 29.98 -23.66
C SER A 142 -14.93 30.90 -24.00
N GLY A 143 -15.06 32.00 -23.25
CA GLY A 143 -16.04 33.04 -23.57
C GLY A 143 -15.67 33.67 -24.90
N GLY A 144 -16.62 33.66 -25.84
CA GLY A 144 -16.53 34.26 -27.17
C GLY A 144 -17.67 33.81 -28.06
#